data_AF-A0A7H4N6S4-F1
#
_entry.id   AF-A0A7H4N6S4-F1
#
_cell.length_a   1.000
_cell.length_b   1.000
_cell.length_c   1.000
_cell.angle_alpha   90.00
_cell.angle_beta   90.00
_cell.angle_gamma   90.00
#
_symmetry.space_group_name_H-M   'P 1'
#
loop_
_entity.id
_entity.type
_entity.pdbx_description
1 polymer ?
#
loop_
_entity_poly.entity_id
_entity_poly.type
_entity_poly.pdbx_seq_one_letter_code
_entity_poly.pdbx_strand_id
1 'polypeptide(L)'
;MAASCFLYSQAASTKILFPAALSMGVAPAILVACFPATASLFILPNYPTLLAAVELDDTGSTRLGRHIIDHPFLLPGLASVLLSMLFAAGLAYWIQ
;
A
#
# COMPACT_ATOMS: atom_id res chain seq x y z
N MET A 1 0.15 3.58 4.92
CA MET A 1 -0.95 2.65 4.53
C MET A 1 -2.32 3.30 4.67
N ALA A 2 -2.79 3.64 5.89
CA ALA A 2 -4.13 4.22 6.10
C ALA A 2 -4.44 5.47 5.25
N ALA A 3 -3.53 6.45 5.22
CA ALA A 3 -3.73 7.65 4.40
C ALA A 3 -3.91 7.33 2.90
N SER A 4 -3.10 6.40 2.36
CA SER A 4 -3.22 5.97 0.96
C SER A 4 -4.54 5.32 0.65
N CYS A 5 -5.01 4.48 1.56
CA CYS A 5 -6.30 3.83 1.43
C CYS A 5 -7.46 4.84 1.34
N PHE A 6 -7.41 5.95 2.09
CA PHE A 6 -8.45 6.98 2.03
C PHE A 6 -8.28 7.99 0.89
N LEU A 7 -7.04 8.28 0.49
CA LEU A 7 -6.73 9.27 -0.54
C LEU A 7 -6.77 8.70 -1.96
N TYR A 8 -6.76 7.37 -2.10
CA TYR A 8 -6.70 6.64 -3.37
C TYR A 8 -5.55 7.09 -4.29
N SER A 9 -4.48 7.61 -3.70
CA SER A 9 -3.36 8.18 -4.43
C SER A 9 -2.05 8.01 -3.68
N GLN A 10 -1.14 7.27 -4.30
CA GLN A 10 0.23 7.10 -3.82
C GLN A 10 0.96 8.44 -3.78
N ALA A 11 0.82 9.25 -4.83
CA ALA A 11 1.44 10.56 -4.93
C ALA A 11 0.91 11.53 -3.88
N ALA A 12 -0.41 11.60 -3.68
CA ALA A 12 -1.00 12.47 -2.66
C ALA A 12 -0.56 12.06 -1.25
N SER A 13 -0.56 10.76 -0.95
CA SER A 13 -0.12 10.23 0.34
C SER A 13 1.34 10.56 0.64
N THR A 14 2.20 10.39 -0.35
CA THR A 14 3.63 10.74 -0.24
C THR A 14 3.79 12.23 0.01
N LYS A 15 3.12 13.06 -0.79
CA LYS A 15 3.19 14.52 -0.71
C LYS A 15 2.70 15.07 0.64
N ILE A 16 1.72 14.43 1.27
CA ILE A 16 1.20 14.83 2.58
C ILE A 16 2.12 14.34 3.71
N LEU A 17 2.52 13.07 3.68
CA LEU A 17 3.18 12.44 4.81
C LEU A 17 4.69 12.69 4.86
N PHE A 18 5.38 12.68 3.71
CA PHE A 18 6.84 12.69 3.68
C PHE A 18 7.43 14.03 4.14
N PRO A 19 6.90 15.21 3.73
CA PRO A 19 7.38 16.49 4.26
C PRO A 19 7.21 16.60 5.78
N ALA A 20 6.08 16.10 6.32
CA ALA A 20 5.83 16.09 7.76
C ALA A 20 6.79 15.15 8.50
N ALA A 21 7.11 13.99 7.94
CA ALA A 21 8.09 13.09 8.54
C ALA A 21 9.52 13.66 8.50
N LEU A 22 9.89 14.32 7.40
CA LEU A 22 11.18 15.02 7.29
C LEU A 22 11.31 16.14 8.32
N SER A 23 10.25 16.92 8.56
CA SER A 23 10.28 17.99 9.57
C SER A 23 10.40 17.47 11.01
N MET A 24 10.01 16.21 11.25
CA MET A 24 10.22 15.52 12.52
C MET A 24 11.60 14.85 12.64
N GLY A 25 12.48 15.01 11.64
CA GLY A 25 13.85 14.46 11.66
C GLY A 25 13.96 13.01 11.21
N VAL A 26 12.94 12.44 10.56
CA VAL A 26 13.02 11.09 9.99
C VAL A 26 14.05 11.09 8.85
N ALA A 27 15.01 10.16 8.90
CA ALA A 27 16.05 10.05 7.89
C ALA A 27 15.45 9.76 6.49
N PRO A 28 15.93 10.42 5.41
CA PRO A 28 15.40 10.19 4.06
C PRO A 28 15.43 8.71 3.62
N ALA A 29 16.45 7.96 4.02
CA ALA A 29 16.56 6.54 3.72
C ALA A 29 15.38 5.72 4.28
N ILE A 30 14.91 6.06 5.49
CA ILE A 30 13.73 5.41 6.10
C ILE A 30 12.47 5.73 5.29
N LEU A 31 12.32 6.97 4.81
CA LEU A 31 11.16 7.34 3.99
C LEU A 31 11.14 6.61 2.65
N VAL A 32 12.29 6.47 2.00
CA VAL A 32 12.42 5.65 0.79
C VAL A 32 12.03 4.20 1.07
N ALA A 33 12.53 3.61 2.17
CA ALA A 33 12.17 2.25 2.57
C ALA A 33 10.65 2.10 2.86
N CYS A 34 10.01 3.14 3.40
CA CYS A 34 8.56 3.15 3.66
C CYS A 34 7.70 3.53 2.45
N PHE A 35 8.29 3.93 1.31
CA PHE A 35 7.53 4.36 0.14
C PHE A 35 6.48 3.35 -0.36
N PRO A 36 6.72 2.03 -0.38
CA PRO A 36 5.69 1.04 -0.74
C PRO A 36 4.42 1.11 0.12
N ALA A 37 4.51 1.55 1.38
CA ALA A 37 3.36 1.72 2.27
C ALA A 37 2.40 2.84 1.84
N THR A 38 2.82 3.69 0.88
CA THR A 38 1.96 4.71 0.26
C THR A 38 1.15 4.16 -0.92
N ALA A 39 1.38 2.92 -1.35
CA ALA A 39 0.65 2.26 -2.44
C ALA A 39 -0.41 1.26 -1.94
N SER A 40 -0.87 1.40 -0.68
CA SER A 40 -1.85 0.49 -0.06
C SER A 40 -3.30 0.81 -0.41
N LEU A 41 -3.57 0.97 -1.71
CA LEU A 41 -4.89 1.30 -2.28
C LEU A 41 -5.89 0.14 -2.19
N PHE A 42 -5.38 -1.06 -1.87
CA PHE A 42 -6.14 -2.29 -1.86
C PHE A 42 -6.81 -2.61 -0.52
N ILE A 43 -6.56 -1.83 0.54
CA ILE A 43 -7.06 -2.16 1.89
C ILE A 43 -8.59 -2.02 1.98
N LEU A 44 -9.15 -1.06 1.26
CA LEU A 44 -10.60 -0.92 1.09
C LEU A 44 -10.97 -1.43 -0.32
N PRO A 45 -12.04 -2.23 -0.44
CA PRO A 45 -12.44 -2.85 -1.70
C PRO A 45 -13.25 -1.89 -2.58
N ASN A 46 -12.84 -0.63 -2.67
CA ASN A 46 -13.56 0.40 -3.42
C ASN A 46 -12.68 1.10 -4.47
N TYR A 47 -11.41 0.69 -4.59
CA TYR A 47 -10.54 1.17 -5.65
C TYR A 47 -11.02 0.59 -7.00
N PRO A 48 -11.18 1.42 -8.06
CA PRO A 48 -11.83 0.98 -9.31
C PRO A 48 -11.21 -0.26 -9.95
N THR A 49 -9.89 -0.41 -9.88
CA THR A 49 -9.22 -1.58 -10.47
C THR A 49 -9.49 -2.87 -9.70
N LEU A 50 -9.75 -2.80 -8.38
CA LEU A 50 -10.16 -3.98 -7.60
C LEU A 50 -11.59 -4.39 -7.94
N LEU A 51 -12.49 -3.42 -8.05
CA LEU A 51 -13.88 -3.68 -8.43
C LEU A 51 -13.97 -4.25 -9.84
N ALA A 52 -13.18 -3.71 -10.78
CA ALA A 52 -13.08 -4.27 -12.12
C ALA A 52 -12.51 -5.70 -12.12
N ALA A 53 -11.53 -6.00 -11.26
CA ALA A 53 -10.99 -7.35 -11.13
C ALA A 53 -12.04 -8.36 -10.63
N VAL A 54 -12.89 -7.95 -9.70
CA VAL A 54 -14.02 -8.77 -9.22
C VAL A 54 -15.07 -8.97 -10.31
N GLU A 55 -15.43 -7.90 -11.03
CA GLU A 55 -16.48 -7.93 -12.05
C GLU A 55 -16.08 -8.77 -13.28
N LEU A 56 -14.79 -8.77 -13.63
CA LEU A 56 -14.26 -9.51 -14.78
C LEU A 56 -13.88 -10.96 -14.45
N ASP A 57 -14.02 -11.41 -13.19
CA ASP A 57 -13.61 -12.74 -12.79
C ASP A 57 -14.71 -13.80 -12.94
N ASP A 58 -14.70 -14.44 -14.11
CA ASP A 58 -15.61 -15.55 -14.43
C ASP A 58 -15.35 -16.84 -13.61
N THR A 59 -14.20 -16.96 -12.93
CA THR A 59 -13.89 -18.14 -12.09
C THR A 59 -14.53 -18.06 -10.72
N GLY A 60 -14.93 -16.86 -10.29
CA GLY A 60 -15.47 -16.60 -8.97
C GLY A 60 -14.44 -16.69 -7.84
N SER A 61 -13.14 -16.64 -8.16
CA SER A 61 -12.03 -16.66 -7.19
C SER A 61 -11.86 -15.34 -6.44
N THR A 62 -12.37 -14.25 -7.01
CA THR A 62 -12.28 -12.89 -6.47
C THR A 62 -13.67 -12.36 -6.14
N ARG A 63 -14.11 -12.65 -4.91
CA ARG A 63 -15.42 -12.21 -4.40
C ARG A 63 -15.26 -11.28 -3.21
N LEU A 64 -16.16 -10.30 -3.11
CA LEU A 64 -16.30 -9.48 -1.91
C LEU A 64 -17.09 -10.26 -0.86
N GLY A 65 -16.57 -10.27 0.37
CA GLY A 65 -17.19 -10.89 1.52
C GLY A 65 -18.15 -9.96 2.26
N ARG A 66 -18.44 -10.30 3.52
CA ARG A 66 -19.42 -9.58 4.33
C ARG A 66 -18.84 -8.33 5.01
N HIS A 67 -17.58 -8.37 5.43
CA HIS A 67 -16.92 -7.22 6.05
C HIS A 67 -16.10 -6.43 5.01
N ILE A 68 -15.82 -5.17 5.34
CA ILE A 68 -15.08 -4.25 4.46
C ILE A 68 -13.72 -4.83 4.05
N ILE A 69 -13.04 -5.55 4.94
CA ILE A 69 -11.71 -6.12 4.68
C ILE A 69 -11.75 -7.56 4.14
N ASP A 70 -12.95 -8.14 3.99
CA ASP A 70 -13.11 -9.51 3.49
C ASP A 70 -13.04 -9.53 1.97
N HIS A 71 -11.84 -9.42 1.40
CA HIS A 71 -11.63 -9.51 -0.05
C HIS A 71 -10.27 -10.18 -0.36
N PRO A 72 -10.15 -10.88 -1.51
CA PRO A 72 -8.98 -11.69 -1.87
C PRO A 72 -7.68 -10.88 -1.97
N PHE A 73 -7.78 -9.59 -2.23
CA PHE A 73 -6.62 -8.72 -2.48
C PHE A 73 -5.88 -8.27 -1.23
N LEU A 74 -6.47 -8.42 -0.03
CA LEU A 74 -5.89 -7.88 1.19
C LEU A 74 -4.58 -8.60 1.53
N LEU A 75 -4.61 -9.93 1.64
CA LEU A 75 -3.46 -10.70 2.06
C LEU A 75 -2.29 -10.64 1.04
N PRO A 76 -2.51 -10.83 -0.27
CA PRO A 76 -1.45 -10.64 -1.28
C PRO A 76 -0.90 -9.21 -1.30
N GLY A 77 -1.77 -8.20 -1.18
CA GLY A 77 -1.35 -6.81 -1.14
C GLY A 77 -0.50 -6.48 0.08
N LEU A 78 -0.91 -6.92 1.27
CA LEU A 78 -0.15 -6.74 2.50
C LEU A 78 1.22 -7.41 2.41
N ALA A 79 1.26 -8.66 1.91
CA ALA A 79 2.51 -9.38 1.69
C ALA A 79 3.45 -8.62 0.74
N SER A 80 2.92 -8.13 -0.40
CA SER A 80 3.70 -7.35 -1.36
C SER A 80 4.30 -6.08 -0.75
N VAL A 81 3.51 -5.32 0.01
CA VAL A 81 3.98 -4.09 0.67
C VAL A 81 5.04 -4.41 1.71
N LEU A 82 4.80 -5.39 2.58
CA LEU A 82 5.73 -5.79 3.64
C LEU A 82 7.06 -6.27 3.07
N LEU A 83 7.03 -7.18 2.09
CA LEU A 83 8.25 -7.69 1.45
C LEU A 83 9.02 -6.57 0.75
N SER A 84 8.33 -5.65 0.08
CA SER A 84 8.95 -4.50 -0.58
C SER A 84 9.63 -3.57 0.43
N MET A 85 9.00 -3.31 1.58
CA MET A 85 9.59 -2.49 2.65
C MET A 85 10.80 -3.18 3.28
N LEU A 86 10.72 -4.49 3.55
CA LEU A 86 11.84 -5.25 4.11
C LEU A 86 13.02 -5.28 3.15
N PHE A 87 12.78 -5.50 1.86
CA PHE A 87 13.80 -5.45 0.83
C PHE A 87 14.44 -4.06 0.74
N ALA A 88 13.63 -3.00 0.68
CA ALA A 88 14.13 -1.62 0.59
C ALA A 88 14.91 -1.21 1.84
N ALA A 89 14.47 -1.62 3.04
CA ALA A 89 15.19 -1.40 4.28
C ALA A 89 16.53 -2.15 4.31
N GLY A 90 16.55 -3.41 3.87
CA GLY A 90 17.78 -4.21 3.75
C GLY A 90 18.77 -3.61 2.76
N LEU A 91 18.28 -3.15 1.61
CA LEU A 91 19.10 -2.45 0.62
C LEU A 91 19.65 -1.14 1.18
N ALA A 92 18.81 -0.36 1.87
CA ALA A 92 19.23 0.91 2.49
C ALA A 92 20.32 0.69 3.54
N TYR A 93 20.23 -0.37 4.35
CA TYR A 93 21.27 -0.73 5.31
C TYR A 93 22.57 -1.17 4.63
N TRP A 94 22.50 -1.83 3.48
CA TRP A 94 23.67 -2.36 2.77
C TRP A 94 24.50 -1.29 2.05
N ILE A 95 23.87 -0.17 1.64
CA ILE A 95 24.52 0.92 0.90
C ILE A 95 25.00 2.08 1.78
N GLN A 96 24.75 2.03 3.10
CA GLN A 96 25.21 3.02 4.09
C GLN A 96 26.58 2.64 4.64
#